data_AF-A0A1F9UR47-F1
#
_entry.id   AF-A0A1F9UR47-F1
#
_cell.length_a   1.000
_cell.length_b   1.000
_cell.length_c   1.000
_cell.angle_alpha   90.00
_cell.angle_beta   90.00
_cell.angle_gamma   90.00
#
_symmetry.space_group_name_H-M   'P 1'
#
loop_
_entity.id
_entity.type
_entity.pdbx_description
1 polymer ?
#
loop_
_entity_poly.entity_id
_entity_poly.type
_entity_poly.pdbx_seq_one_letter_code
_entity_poly.pdbx_strand_id
1 'polypeptide(L)'
;MEIVEPRDFLAGGAFREKDFREAIRKVDWAAYQDKPVLIQGCSSITLPTWAFLVITASLAPYARSISFGEIKNPIPVSGKPGVPIGS
;
A
#
# COMPACT_ATOMS: atom_id res chain seq x y z
N MET A 1 5.88 -10.35 1.05
CA MET A 1 5.99 -8.88 1.00
C MET A 1 4.58 -8.38 1.00
N GLU A 2 4.22 -7.58 2.01
CA GLU A 2 2.85 -7.08 2.16
C GLU A 2 2.72 -5.75 1.43
N ILE A 3 1.54 -5.48 0.89
CA ILE A 3 1.27 -4.26 0.13
C ILE A 3 0.29 -3.43 0.94
N VAL A 4 0.64 -2.17 1.17
CA VAL A 4 -0.24 -1.19 1.80
C VAL A 4 -0.65 -0.20 0.74
N GLU A 5 -1.94 -0.18 0.42
CA GLU A 5 -2.50 0.74 -0.56
C GLU A 5 -3.13 1.94 0.16
N PRO A 6 -2.63 3.17 -0.03
CA PRO A 6 -3.20 4.35 0.62
C PRO A 6 -4.68 4.61 0.27
N ARG A 7 -5.16 4.01 -0.83
CA ARG A 7 -6.56 4.10 -1.28
C ARG A 7 -7.55 3.45 -0.30
N ASP A 8 -7.12 2.45 0.46
CA ASP A 8 -7.95 1.76 1.46
C ASP A 8 -8.33 2.68 2.63
N PHE A 9 -7.58 3.76 2.83
CA PHE A 9 -7.82 4.74 3.88
C PHE A 9 -8.70 5.92 3.42
N LEU A 10 -9.28 5.84 2.21
CA LEU A 10 -10.15 6.88 1.66
C LEU A 10 -11.61 6.61 1.99
N ALA A 11 -12.32 7.66 2.40
CA ALA A 11 -13.74 7.59 2.67
C ALA A 11 -14.54 7.87 1.39
N GLY A 12 -15.23 6.86 0.85
CA GLY A 12 -16.12 7.01 -0.30
C GLY A 12 -15.42 7.44 -1.60
N GLY A 13 -14.14 7.08 -1.76
CA GLY A 13 -13.35 7.41 -2.96
C GLY A 13 -12.77 8.84 -2.98
N ALA A 14 -12.96 9.62 -1.91
CA ALA A 14 -12.39 10.96 -1.79
C ALA A 14 -11.35 11.03 -0.66
N PHE A 15 -10.29 11.80 -0.88
CA PHE A 15 -9.30 12.08 0.16
C PHE A 15 -9.81 13.15 1.13
N ARG A 16 -9.85 12.79 2.42
CA ARG A 16 -10.17 13.69 3.53
C ARG A 16 -9.16 13.42 4.64
N GLU A 17 -8.44 14.46 5.06
CA GLU A 17 -7.36 14.31 6.04
C GLU A 17 -7.85 13.63 7.34
N LYS A 18 -9.01 14.07 7.85
CA LYS A 18 -9.56 13.55 9.10
C LYS A 18 -9.85 12.06 8.99
N ASP A 19 -10.60 11.65 7.97
CA ASP A 19 -10.96 10.25 7.73
C ASP A 19 -9.72 9.38 7.51
N PHE A 20 -8.73 9.87 6.76
CA PHE A 20 -7.49 9.16 6.50
C PHE A 20 -6.69 8.89 7.78
N ARG A 21 -6.56 9.90 8.64
CA ARG A 21 -5.89 9.75 9.95
C ARG A 21 -6.64 8.81 10.87
N GLU A 22 -7.97 8.86 10.87
CA GLU A 22 -8.79 7.94 11.66
C GLU A 22 -8.71 6.50 11.14
N ALA A 23 -8.69 6.30 9.82
CA ALA A 23 -8.53 5.00 9.20
C ALA A 23 -7.18 4.37 9.58
N ILE A 24 -6.07 5.13 9.45
CA ILE A 24 -4.73 4.68 9.83
C ILE A 24 -4.65 4.25 11.30
N ARG A 25 -5.33 4.96 12.20
CA ARG A 25 -5.33 4.62 13.64
C ARG A 25 -6.09 3.33 13.97
N LYS A 26 -6.99 2.90 13.09
CA LYS A 26 -7.79 1.68 13.26
C LYS A 26 -7.09 0.44 12.68
N VAL A 27 -6.02 0.64 11.92
CA VAL A 27 -5.22 -0.47 11.36
C VAL A 27 -4.40 -1.11 12.47
N ASP A 28 -4.45 -2.44 12.53
CA ASP A 28 -3.51 -3.21 13.35
C ASP A 28 -2.17 -3.35 12.63
N TRP A 29 -1.26 -2.41 12.90
CA TRP A 29 0.08 -2.38 12.29
C TRP A 29 0.97 -3.54 12.75
N ALA A 30 0.65 -4.19 13.86
CA ALA A 30 1.40 -5.37 14.34
C ALA A 30 1.29 -6.55 13.37
N ALA A 31 0.27 -6.59 12.51
CA ALA A 31 0.13 -7.59 11.45
C ALA A 31 1.32 -7.58 10.45
N TYR A 32 2.09 -6.48 10.40
CA TYR A 32 3.25 -6.30 9.53
C TYR A 32 4.60 -6.62 10.21
N GLN A 33 4.58 -7.16 11.44
CA GLN A 33 5.77 -7.52 12.21
C GLN A 33 6.76 -8.38 11.39
N ASP A 34 8.01 -7.94 11.30
CA ASP A 34 9.13 -8.59 10.61
C ASP A 34 8.90 -8.87 9.10
N LYS A 35 7.87 -8.26 8.51
CA LYS A 35 7.56 -8.41 7.08
C LYS A 35 8.13 -7.25 6.27
N PRO A 36 8.61 -7.50 5.03
CA PRO A 36 8.89 -6.43 4.08
C PRO A 36 7.56 -5.86 3.56
N VAL A 37 7.41 -4.54 3.60
CA VAL A 37 6.19 -3.82 3.23
C VAL A 37 6.47 -2.88 2.06
N LEU A 38 5.59 -2.91 1.06
CA LEU A 38 5.57 -1.98 -0.06
C LEU A 38 4.37 -1.05 0.10
N ILE A 39 4.60 0.26 0.20
CA ILE A 39 3.56 1.27 0.13
C ILE A 39 3.32 1.57 -1.34
N GLN A 40 2.14 1.20 -1.83
CA GLN A 40 1.82 1.31 -3.25
C GLN A 40 1.56 2.77 -3.62
N GLY A 41 2.24 3.27 -4.65
CA GLY A 41 1.92 4.55 -5.27
C GLY A 41 0.53 4.47 -5.92
N CYS A 42 -0.29 5.50 -5.72
CA CYS A 42 -1.59 5.62 -6.39
C CYS A 42 -1.52 6.75 -7.41
N SER A 43 -1.56 6.43 -8.70
CA SER A 43 -1.55 7.40 -9.80
C SER A 43 -2.93 8.02 -10.08
N SER A 44 -4.01 7.40 -9.59
CA SER A 44 -5.39 7.89 -9.79
C SER A 44 -5.84 8.94 -8.78
N ILE A 45 -5.16 9.10 -7.64
CA ILE A 45 -5.55 10.00 -6.56
C ILE A 45 -4.31 10.75 -6.05
N THR A 46 -4.35 12.08 -6.10
CA THR A 46 -3.25 12.91 -5.59
C THR A 46 -3.28 12.91 -4.07
N LEU A 47 -2.37 12.14 -3.47
CA LEU A 47 -2.15 12.16 -2.03
C LEU A 47 -1.01 13.13 -1.69
N PRO A 48 -1.15 13.92 -0.63
CA PRO A 48 -0.06 14.78 -0.18
C PRO A 48 1.08 13.93 0.39
N THR A 49 2.32 14.42 0.27
CA THR A 49 3.52 13.70 0.75
C THR A 49 3.40 13.27 2.21
N TRP A 50 2.77 14.08 3.06
CA TRP A 50 2.59 13.76 4.47
C TRP A 50 1.77 12.47 4.70
N ALA A 51 0.84 12.11 3.81
CA ALA A 51 0.02 10.91 3.95
C ALA A 51 0.89 9.65 3.93
N PHE A 52 1.87 9.61 3.02
CA PHE A 52 2.85 8.54 2.93
C PHE A 52 3.78 8.53 4.14
N LEU A 53 4.18 9.70 4.66
CA LEU A 53 4.99 9.79 5.89
C LEU A 53 4.26 9.21 7.10
N VAL A 54 2.96 9.44 7.24
CA VAL A 54 2.15 8.90 8.34
C VAL A 54 2.05 7.37 8.27
N ILE A 55 1.85 6.81 7.07
CA ILE A 55 1.84 5.36 6.87
C ILE A 55 3.21 4.77 7.23
N THR A 56 4.30 5.34 6.72
CA THR A 56 5.66 4.89 7.04
C THR A 56 5.95 4.96 8.52
N ALA A 57 5.58 6.04 9.20
CA ALA A 57 5.78 6.18 10.64
C ALA A 57 5.03 5.11 11.44
N SER A 58 3.83 4.72 10.98
CA SER A 58 3.03 3.67 11.61
C SER A 58 3.61 2.28 11.38
N LEU A 59 4.24 2.04 10.23
CA LEU A 59 4.89 0.78 9.86
C LEU A 59 6.30 0.62 10.44
N ALA A 60 7.04 1.73 10.63
CA ALA A 60 8.43 1.74 11.04
C ALA A 60 8.77 0.87 12.28
N PRO A 61 7.94 0.80 13.34
CA PRO A 61 8.25 -0.04 14.49
C PRO A 61 8.00 -1.55 14.27
N TYR A 62 7.29 -1.95 13.21
CA TYR A 62 6.88 -3.35 12.97
C TYR A 62 7.56 -3.96 11.73
N ALA A 63 7.61 -3.21 10.64
CA ALA A 63 8.05 -3.72 9.35
C ALA A 63 9.57 -3.91 9.29
N ARG A 64 10.01 -5.02 8.67
CA ARG A 64 11.43 -5.30 8.45
C ARG A 64 12.09 -4.32 7.46
N SER A 65 11.33 -3.90 6.46
CA SER A 65 11.76 -2.92 5.46
C SER A 65 10.54 -2.27 4.84
N ILE A 66 10.62 -0.97 4.54
CA ILE A 66 9.54 -0.22 3.91
C ILE A 66 10.05 0.29 2.56
N SER A 67 9.31 0.03 1.50
CA SER A 67 9.62 0.46 0.14
C SER A 67 8.43 1.21 -0.46
N PHE A 68 8.70 2.09 -1.42
CA PHE A 68 7.67 2.85 -2.15
C PHE A 68 7.76 2.52 -3.64
N GLY A 69 6.63 2.26 -4.29
CA GLY A 69 6.61 2.01 -5.73
C GLY A 69 5.26 1.52 -6.25
N GLU A 70 5.19 1.28 -7.55
CA GLU A 70 4.06 0.61 -8.19
C GLU A 70 4.47 -0.82 -8.55
N ILE A 71 3.56 -1.77 -8.34
CA ILE A 71 3.75 -3.14 -8.82
C ILE A 71 3.55 -3.11 -10.33
N LYS A 72 4.65 -3.09 -11.08
CA LYS A 72 4.57 -3.18 -12.54
C LYS A 72 4.08 -4.58 -12.92
N ASN A 73 2.88 -4.65 -13.49
CA ASN A 73 2.45 -5.84 -14.22
C ASN A 73 3.40 -6.03 -15.41
N PRO A 74 4.12 -7.15 -15.49
CA PRO A 74 4.96 -7.41 -16.66
C PRO A 74 4.05 -7.56 -17.88
N ILE A 75 4.25 -6.72 -18.89
CA ILE A 75 3.56 -6.85 -20.18
C ILE A 75 4.31 -7.92 -20.97
N PRO A 76 3.72 -9.10 -21.22
CA PRO A 76 4.39 -10.14 -21.99
C PRO A 76 4.50 -9.69 -23.46
N VAL A 77 5.73 -9.55 -23.97
CA VAL A 77 6.00 -9.13 -25.36
C VAL A 77 5.90 -10.31 -26.34
N SER A 78 6.08 -11.54 -25.88
CA SER A 78 5.70 -12.76 -26.61
C SER A 78 5.71 -13.96 -25.66
N GLY A 79 4.59 -14.67 -25.58
CA GLY A 79 4.38 -15.86 -24.74
C GLY A 79 2.88 -16.05 -24.48
N LYS A 80 2.35 -17.27 -24.68
CA LYS A 80 0.93 -17.58 -24.37
C LYS A 80 0.67 -17.26 -22.89
N PRO A 81 -0.49 -16.68 -22.53
CA PRO A 81 -0.82 -16.40 -21.13
C PRO A 81 -0.62 -17.68 -20.30
N GLY A 82 0.34 -17.60 -19.39
CA GLY A 82 0.66 -18.66 -18.45
C GLY A 82 -0.54 -18.90 -17.56
N VAL A 83 -1.07 -20.12 -17.68
CA VAL A 83 -1.89 -20.88 -16.73
C VAL A 83 -2.12 -20.18 -15.37
N PRO A 84 -3.37 -20.03 -14.91
CA PRO A 84 -3.64 -19.53 -13.57
C PRO A 84 -3.00 -20.44 -12.53
N ILE A 85 -2.24 -19.84 -11.61
CA ILE A 85 -1.63 -20.53 -10.48
C ILE A 85 -2.67 -20.62 -9.37
N GLY A 86 -3.22 -21.82 -9.16
CA GLY A 86 -4.26 -22.17 -8.18
C GLY A 86 -5.39 -22.94 -8.88
N SER A 87 -5.35 -24.27 -8.91
CA SER A 87 -5.90 -25.21 -7.90
C SER A 87 -7.42 -25.14 -7.80
#